data_AF-A0A954KD43-F1
#
_entry.id   AF-A0A954KD43-F1
#
_cell.length_a   1.000
_cell.length_b   1.000
_cell.length_c   1.000
_cell.angle_alpha   90.00
_cell.angle_beta   90.00
_cell.angle_gamma   90.00
#
_symmetry.space_group_name_H-M   'P 1'
#
loop_
_entity.id
_entity.type
_entity.pdbx_description
1 polymer ?
#
loop_
_entity_poly.entity_id
_entity_poly.type
_entity_poly.pdbx_seq_one_letter_code
_entity_poly.pdbx_strand_id
1 'polypeptide(L)'
;MSVTPPPDWVYYVCGILLLIGNLSAWVATLFMLPGNWLIVGFAALSAYFLPETEDGLGFGWMFVAILGGLALLGEFVEFFGSASKAKMHGASRRSIVLSILGAMLLATVGGVIGAPLGLIGGVVLIVVGGGAGAFIGTYIGEGWKGRAHQERWAISRAALLGRLFGTAGKLIVGMAMVCLTTLASFYF
;
A
#
# COMPACT_ATOMS: atom_id res chain seq x y z
N MET A 1 29.34 -29.84 4.92
CA MET A 1 30.02 -28.74 5.62
C MET A 1 28.96 -28.06 6.46
N SER A 2 29.03 -28.14 7.79
CA SER A 2 28.11 -27.42 8.66
C SER A 2 28.44 -25.93 8.54
N VAL A 3 27.61 -25.20 7.81
CA VAL A 3 27.67 -23.73 7.77
C VAL A 3 27.35 -23.27 9.17
N THR A 4 28.33 -22.69 9.86
CA THR A 4 28.09 -22.04 11.14
C THR A 4 27.07 -20.93 10.93
N PRO A 5 26.00 -20.84 11.75
CA PRO A 5 25.02 -19.78 11.60
C PRO A 5 25.70 -18.40 11.74
N PRO A 6 25.18 -17.36 11.06
CA PRO A 6 25.68 -16.01 11.24
C PRO A 6 25.59 -15.59 12.71
N PRO A 7 26.51 -14.74 13.20
CA PRO A 7 26.39 -14.18 14.54
C PRO A 7 25.08 -13.40 14.73
N ASP A 8 24.51 -13.41 15.93
CA ASP A 8 23.22 -12.77 16.25
C ASP A 8 23.15 -11.28 15.90
N TRP A 9 24.26 -10.55 16.01
CA TRP A 9 24.31 -9.13 15.64
C TRP A 9 23.97 -8.88 14.17
N VAL A 10 24.21 -9.86 13.29
CA VAL A 10 23.81 -9.80 11.87
C VAL A 10 22.29 -9.83 11.77
N TYR A 11 21.62 -10.69 12.53
CA TYR A 11 20.16 -10.77 12.57
C TYR A 11 19.55 -9.45 13.08
N TYR A 12 20.12 -8.85 14.12
CA TYR A 12 19.64 -7.56 14.63
C TYR A 12 19.79 -6.43 13.61
N VAL A 13 20.95 -6.32 12.96
CA VAL A 13 21.20 -5.30 11.93
C VAL A 13 20.25 -5.49 10.74
N CYS A 14 20.10 -6.72 10.26
CA CYS A 14 19.21 -7.03 9.16
C CYS A 14 17.73 -6.86 9.52
N GLY A 15 17.32 -7.16 10.76
CA GLY A 15 15.98 -6.89 11.27
C GLY A 15 15.66 -5.39 11.29
N ILE A 16 16.62 -4.54 11.68
CA ILE A 16 16.47 -3.07 11.62
C ILE A 16 16.33 -2.60 10.16
N LEU A 17 17.17 -3.11 9.26
CA LEU A 17 17.07 -2.78 7.84
C LEU A 17 15.75 -3.24 7.23
N LEU A 18 15.25 -4.42 7.64
CA LEU A 18 13.97 -4.96 7.22
C LEU A 18 12.80 -4.11 7.72
N LEU A 19 12.84 -3.64 8.98
CA LEU A 19 11.87 -2.69 9.52
C LEU A 19 11.82 -1.41 8.70
N ILE A 20 12.99 -0.80 8.42
CA ILE A 20 13.08 0.42 7.62
C ILE A 20 12.56 0.19 6.19
N GLY A 21 12.94 -0.93 5.57
CA GLY A 21 12.46 -1.33 4.25
C GLY A 21 10.94 -1.52 4.21
N ASN A 22 10.38 -2.21 5.21
CA ASN A 22 8.95 -2.45 5.32
C ASN A 22 8.16 -1.17 5.58
N LEU A 23 8.65 -0.26 6.43
CA LEU A 23 8.04 1.06 6.62
C LEU A 23 8.08 1.89 5.34
N SER A 24 9.18 1.82 4.59
CA SER A 24 9.31 2.50 3.30
C SER A 24 8.32 1.95 2.27
N ALA A 25 8.19 0.62 2.19
CA ALA A 25 7.19 -0.06 1.35
C ALA A 25 5.76 0.28 1.78
N TRP A 26 5.49 0.36 3.08
CA TRP A 26 4.20 0.77 3.60
C TRP A 26 3.84 2.20 3.16
N VAL A 27 4.76 3.16 3.32
CA VAL A 27 4.60 4.55 2.84
C VAL A 27 4.41 4.59 1.32
N ALA A 28 5.14 3.77 0.57
CA ALA A 28 5.01 3.69 -0.90
C ALA A 28 3.57 3.37 -1.36
N THR A 29 2.78 2.65 -0.56
CA THR A 29 1.37 2.34 -0.84
C THR A 29 0.52 3.62 -1.01
N LEU A 30 0.86 4.69 -0.29
CA LEU A 30 0.16 5.98 -0.42
C LEU A 30 0.26 6.55 -1.84
N PHE A 31 1.35 6.24 -2.54
CA PHE A 31 1.63 6.64 -3.93
C PHE A 31 1.17 5.60 -4.96
N MET A 32 0.30 4.66 -4.58
CA MET A 32 -0.25 3.61 -5.44
C MET A 32 0.77 2.54 -5.89
N LEU A 33 1.92 2.45 -5.21
CA LEU A 33 2.86 1.34 -5.39
C LEU A 33 2.36 0.07 -4.66
N PRO A 34 2.77 -1.13 -5.09
CA PRO A 34 2.36 -2.40 -4.48
C PRO A 34 3.12 -2.67 -3.17
N GLY A 35 3.00 -1.78 -2.18
CA GLY A 35 3.79 -1.80 -0.95
C GLY A 35 3.68 -3.08 -0.13
N ASN A 36 2.49 -3.67 -0.01
CA ASN A 36 2.31 -4.95 0.70
C ASN A 36 3.09 -6.08 0.01
N TRP A 37 3.16 -6.09 -1.32
CA TRP A 37 3.99 -7.06 -2.05
C TRP A 37 5.48 -6.82 -1.88
N LEU A 38 5.91 -5.56 -1.76
CA LEU A 38 7.29 -5.24 -1.42
C LEU A 38 7.65 -5.77 -0.02
N ILE A 39 6.75 -5.66 0.96
CA ILE A 39 6.94 -6.25 2.30
C ILE A 39 7.10 -7.78 2.19
N VAL A 40 6.27 -8.46 1.41
CA VAL A 40 6.41 -9.91 1.16
C VAL A 40 7.76 -10.22 0.51
N GLY A 41 8.18 -9.42 -0.46
CA GLY A 41 9.48 -9.59 -1.12
C GLY A 41 10.65 -9.41 -0.17
N PHE A 42 10.63 -8.39 0.69
CA PHE A 42 11.66 -8.19 1.70
C PHE A 42 11.67 -9.30 2.75
N ALA A 43 10.49 -9.77 3.17
CA ALA A 43 10.40 -10.93 4.05
C ALA A 43 10.94 -12.20 3.38
N ALA A 44 10.65 -12.45 2.09
CA ALA A 44 11.20 -13.57 1.34
C ALA A 44 12.73 -13.52 1.24
N LEU A 45 13.30 -12.34 1.00
CA LEU A 45 14.75 -12.13 1.01
C LEU A 45 15.33 -12.42 2.41
N SER A 46 14.67 -11.94 3.47
CA SER A 46 15.08 -12.24 4.84
C SER A 46 15.04 -13.74 5.13
N ALA A 47 13.95 -14.43 4.81
CA ALA A 47 13.82 -15.88 5.03
C ALA A 47 14.85 -16.71 4.23
N TYR A 48 15.30 -16.19 3.09
CA TYR A 48 16.31 -16.86 2.27
C TYR A 48 17.74 -16.66 2.81
N PHE A 49 18.11 -15.42 3.18
CA PHE A 49 19.48 -15.11 3.62
C PHE A 49 19.69 -15.28 5.14
N LEU A 50 18.62 -15.19 5.92
CA LEU A 50 18.59 -15.24 7.38
C LEU A 50 17.46 -16.18 7.83
N PRO A 51 17.61 -17.50 7.59
CA PRO A 51 16.65 -18.47 8.06
C PRO A 51 16.58 -18.50 9.59
N GLU A 52 15.45 -18.98 10.10
CA GLU A 52 15.14 -19.15 11.51
C GLU A 52 16.23 -19.95 12.25
N THR A 53 16.69 -19.42 13.39
CA THR A 53 17.69 -20.06 14.25
C THR A 53 17.04 -20.78 15.43
N GLU A 54 17.79 -21.67 16.10
CA GLU A 54 17.32 -22.35 17.33
C GLU A 54 17.06 -21.37 18.49
N ASP A 55 17.71 -20.20 18.46
CA ASP A 55 17.57 -19.15 19.45
C ASP A 55 16.32 -18.25 19.22
N GLY A 56 15.50 -18.55 18.20
CA GLY A 56 14.28 -17.81 17.88
C GLY A 56 14.57 -16.45 17.25
N LEU A 57 15.53 -16.41 16.30
CA LEU A 57 15.77 -15.26 15.43
C LEU A 57 15.43 -15.62 13.99
N GLY A 58 14.60 -14.79 13.36
CA GLY A 58 14.29 -14.88 11.94
C GLY A 58 13.00 -15.65 11.68
N PHE A 59 12.73 -16.03 10.44
CA PHE A 59 11.49 -16.75 10.14
C PHE A 59 11.59 -17.54 8.85
N GLY A 60 10.84 -18.64 8.79
CA GLY A 60 10.77 -19.48 7.61
C GLY A 60 9.76 -19.04 6.54
N TRP A 61 9.70 -19.82 5.46
CA TRP A 61 8.82 -19.59 4.30
C TRP A 61 7.32 -19.67 4.61
N MET A 62 6.92 -20.38 5.68
CA MET A 62 5.52 -20.38 6.12
C MET A 62 5.05 -18.98 6.51
N PHE A 63 5.91 -18.22 7.20
CA PHE A 63 5.62 -16.84 7.57
C PHE A 63 5.49 -15.95 6.32
N VAL A 64 6.38 -16.13 5.34
CA VAL A 64 6.30 -15.44 4.04
C VAL A 64 4.97 -15.75 3.32
N ALA A 65 4.51 -17.00 3.36
CA ALA A 65 3.23 -17.39 2.78
C ALA A 65 2.03 -16.73 3.50
N ILE A 66 2.07 -16.62 4.83
CA ILE A 66 1.06 -15.89 5.63
C ILE A 66 1.03 -14.42 5.23
N LEU A 67 2.20 -13.77 5.11
CA LEU A 67 2.30 -12.40 4.61
C LEU A 67 1.75 -12.27 3.18
N GLY A 68 2.00 -13.25 2.31
CA GLY A 68 1.42 -13.31 0.97
C GLY A 68 -0.12 -13.33 1.01
N GLY A 69 -0.70 -14.11 1.92
CA GLY A 69 -2.14 -14.13 2.17
C GLY A 69 -2.68 -12.77 2.65
N LEU A 70 -1.97 -12.10 3.55
CA LEU A 70 -2.32 -10.75 4.00
C LEU A 70 -2.18 -9.72 2.88
N ALA A 71 -1.14 -9.79 2.06
CA ALA A 71 -0.96 -8.90 0.92
C ALA A 71 -2.15 -9.04 -0.06
N LEU A 72 -2.55 -10.27 -0.37
CA LEU A 72 -3.74 -10.56 -1.18
C LEU A 72 -5.02 -10.00 -0.56
N LEU A 73 -5.20 -10.15 0.76
CA LEU A 73 -6.34 -9.57 1.48
C LEU A 73 -6.34 -8.03 1.35
N GLY A 74 -5.19 -7.39 1.49
CA GLY A 74 -5.05 -5.93 1.32
C GLY A 74 -5.38 -5.46 -0.10
N GLU A 75 -4.92 -6.19 -1.13
CA GLU A 75 -5.29 -5.93 -2.52
C GLU A 75 -6.79 -6.13 -2.76
N PHE A 76 -7.39 -7.15 -2.14
CA PHE A 76 -8.82 -7.37 -2.22
C PHE A 76 -9.59 -6.21 -1.58
N VAL A 77 -9.22 -5.79 -0.36
CA VAL A 77 -9.82 -4.63 0.31
C VAL A 77 -9.70 -3.36 -0.54
N GLU A 78 -8.55 -3.11 -1.18
CA GLU A 78 -8.41 -1.98 -2.08
C GLU A 78 -9.23 -2.13 -3.36
N PHE A 79 -9.33 -3.32 -3.95
CA PHE A 79 -10.11 -3.57 -5.16
C PHE A 79 -11.61 -3.36 -4.95
N PHE A 80 -12.16 -3.80 -3.80
CA PHE A 80 -13.56 -3.61 -3.42
C PHE A 80 -13.83 -2.22 -2.85
N GLY A 81 -12.82 -1.61 -2.22
CA GLY A 81 -12.85 -0.23 -1.79
C GLY A 81 -12.89 0.73 -2.99
N SER A 82 -11.85 0.68 -3.82
CA SER A 82 -11.62 1.54 -4.99
C SER A 82 -12.40 1.08 -6.24
N ALA A 83 -12.00 1.52 -7.43
CA ALA A 83 -12.51 1.29 -8.81
C ALA A 83 -13.82 0.49 -9.01
N SER A 84 -14.03 -0.65 -8.36
CA SER A 84 -15.30 -1.38 -8.28
C SER A 84 -16.49 -0.49 -7.95
N LYS A 85 -16.41 0.45 -7.00
CA LYS A 85 -17.56 1.34 -6.70
C LYS A 85 -17.90 2.27 -7.87
N ALA A 86 -16.92 2.93 -8.48
CA ALA A 86 -17.15 3.78 -9.65
C ALA A 86 -17.64 2.96 -10.85
N LYS A 87 -17.09 1.76 -11.06
CA LYS A 87 -17.49 0.82 -12.12
C LYS A 87 -18.91 0.28 -11.90
N MET A 88 -19.32 0.03 -10.66
CA MET A 88 -20.70 -0.30 -10.28
C MET A 88 -21.67 0.85 -10.58
N HIS A 89 -21.22 2.10 -10.51
CA HIS A 89 -21.95 3.28 -10.98
C HIS A 89 -21.79 3.53 -12.50
N GLY A 90 -21.26 2.56 -13.26
CA GLY A 90 -21.17 2.64 -14.71
C GLY A 90 -20.06 3.54 -15.24
N ALA A 91 -18.99 3.78 -14.48
CA ALA A 91 -17.83 4.52 -14.95
C ALA A 91 -17.27 3.95 -16.26
N SER A 92 -16.95 4.83 -17.20
CA SER A 92 -16.30 4.50 -18.45
C SER A 92 -14.85 4.08 -18.24
N ARG A 93 -14.32 3.26 -19.16
CA ARG A 93 -12.89 2.83 -19.12
C ARG A 93 -11.94 4.02 -19.08
N ARG A 94 -12.25 5.09 -19.83
CA ARG A 94 -11.45 6.33 -19.87
C ARG A 94 -11.44 7.05 -18.53
N SER A 95 -12.59 7.15 -17.85
CA SER A 95 -12.65 7.82 -16.54
C SER A 95 -11.93 7.05 -15.45
N ILE A 96 -11.90 5.71 -15.52
CA ILE A 96 -11.09 4.88 -14.62
C ILE A 96 -9.59 5.20 -14.79
N VAL A 97 -9.10 5.26 -16.04
CA VAL A 97 -7.70 5.60 -16.32
C VAL A 97 -7.37 7.00 -15.81
N LEU A 98 -8.21 7.99 -16.12
CA LEU A 98 -8.01 9.36 -15.64
C LEU A 98 -8.09 9.46 -14.11
N SER A 99 -8.93 8.66 -13.46
CA SER A 99 -9.03 8.59 -11.99
C SER A 99 -7.70 8.14 -11.38
N ILE A 100 -7.11 7.07 -11.92
CA ILE A 100 -5.82 6.54 -11.48
C ILE A 100 -4.73 7.59 -11.67
N LEU A 101 -4.60 8.17 -12.86
CA LEU A 101 -3.59 9.17 -13.16
C LEU A 101 -3.74 10.43 -12.31
N GLY A 102 -4.98 10.91 -12.15
CA GLY A 102 -5.29 12.05 -11.30
C GLY A 102 -4.92 11.76 -9.84
N ALA A 103 -5.27 10.59 -9.33
CA ALA A 103 -4.93 10.16 -7.97
C ALA A 103 -3.42 10.11 -7.76
N MET A 104 -2.66 9.50 -8.67
CA MET A 104 -1.19 9.46 -8.59
C MET A 104 -0.57 10.86 -8.57
N LEU A 105 -1.03 11.73 -9.48
CA LEU A 105 -0.49 13.09 -9.61
C LEU A 105 -0.78 13.93 -8.37
N LEU A 106 -2.03 13.99 -7.92
CA LEU A 106 -2.40 14.81 -6.75
C LEU A 106 -1.94 14.19 -5.42
N ALA A 107 -1.80 12.87 -5.32
CA ALA A 107 -1.13 12.24 -4.18
C ALA A 107 0.35 12.67 -4.10
N THR A 108 1.04 12.71 -5.24
CA THR A 108 2.45 13.16 -5.32
C THR A 108 2.58 14.63 -4.94
N VAL A 109 1.73 15.49 -5.51
CA VAL A 109 1.66 16.91 -5.14
C VAL A 109 1.38 17.08 -3.64
N GLY A 110 0.44 16.30 -3.10
CA GLY A 110 0.13 16.28 -1.67
C GLY A 110 1.33 15.89 -0.80
N GLY A 111 2.12 14.90 -1.23
CA GLY A 111 3.35 14.49 -0.55
C GLY A 111 4.43 15.57 -0.55
N VAL A 112 4.63 16.24 -1.69
CA VAL A 112 5.61 17.35 -1.79
C VAL A 112 5.21 18.53 -0.92
N ILE A 113 3.94 18.94 -0.98
CA ILE A 113 3.42 20.06 -0.16
C ILE A 113 3.39 19.68 1.33
N GLY A 114 3.12 18.42 1.64
CA GLY A 114 3.00 17.94 3.01
C GLY A 114 4.31 17.55 3.68
N ALA A 115 5.41 17.36 2.94
CA ALA A 115 6.71 17.00 3.50
C ALA A 115 7.18 17.98 4.61
N PRO A 116 7.05 19.31 4.48
CA PRO A 116 7.39 20.26 5.55
C PRO A 116 6.51 20.16 6.80
N LEU A 117 5.32 19.55 6.69
CA LEU A 117 4.36 19.40 7.79
C LEU A 117 4.61 18.15 8.65
N GLY A 118 5.70 17.42 8.37
CA GLY A 118 6.04 16.17 9.04
C GLY A 118 5.21 14.99 8.56
N LEU A 119 5.41 13.83 9.21
CA LEU A 119 4.84 12.56 8.75
C LEU A 119 3.30 12.57 8.69
N ILE A 120 2.63 13.05 9.74
CA ILE A 120 1.16 13.05 9.81
C ILE A 120 0.58 14.03 8.76
N GLY A 121 1.11 15.25 8.69
CA GLY A 121 0.67 16.24 7.71
C GLY A 121 0.89 15.78 6.27
N GLY A 122 2.06 15.17 6.00
CA GLY A 122 2.38 14.54 4.72
C GLY A 122 1.38 13.46 4.34
N VAL A 123 1.13 12.48 5.20
CA VAL A 123 0.20 11.38 4.93
C VAL A 123 -1.22 11.89 4.66
N VAL A 124 -1.70 12.85 5.46
CA VAL A 124 -3.03 13.45 5.27
C VAL A 124 -3.14 14.09 3.88
N LEU A 125 -2.16 14.89 3.47
CA LEU A 125 -2.20 15.55 2.16
C LEU A 125 -2.04 14.57 0.99
N ILE A 126 -1.27 13.49 1.14
CA ILE A 126 -1.18 12.45 0.11
C ILE A 126 -2.54 11.75 -0.07
N VAL A 127 -3.20 11.38 1.04
CA VAL A 127 -4.52 10.70 1.00
C VAL A 127 -5.61 11.60 0.43
N VAL A 128 -5.68 12.86 0.88
CA VAL A 128 -6.63 13.85 0.37
C VAL A 128 -6.35 14.15 -1.10
N GLY A 129 -5.08 14.35 -1.48
CA GLY A 129 -4.66 14.56 -2.86
C GLY A 129 -5.04 13.39 -3.76
N GLY A 130 -4.74 12.16 -3.35
CA GLY A 130 -5.12 10.95 -4.09
C GLY A 130 -6.62 10.82 -4.29
N GLY A 131 -7.41 11.11 -3.25
CA GLY A 131 -8.87 11.14 -3.34
C GLY A 131 -9.38 12.22 -4.31
N ALA A 132 -8.90 13.45 -4.16
CA ALA A 132 -9.29 14.57 -5.02
C ALA A 132 -8.91 14.32 -6.49
N GLY A 133 -7.74 13.74 -6.74
CA GLY A 133 -7.30 13.36 -8.07
C GLY A 133 -8.15 12.26 -8.69
N ALA A 134 -8.54 11.25 -7.92
CA ALA A 134 -9.49 10.24 -8.35
C ALA A 134 -10.82 10.87 -8.77
N PHE A 135 -11.33 11.81 -7.97
CA PHE A 135 -12.56 12.54 -8.25
C PHE A 135 -12.47 13.36 -9.55
N ILE A 136 -11.46 14.24 -9.65
CA ILE A 136 -11.28 15.16 -10.78
C ILE A 136 -11.08 14.37 -12.08
N GLY A 137 -10.24 13.34 -12.04
CA GLY A 137 -9.97 12.48 -13.19
C GLY A 137 -11.24 11.77 -13.69
N THR A 138 -12.03 11.20 -12.77
CA THR A 138 -13.32 10.60 -13.14
C THR A 138 -14.30 11.63 -13.68
N TYR A 139 -14.39 12.80 -13.04
CA TYR A 139 -15.32 13.85 -13.43
C TYR A 139 -15.04 14.37 -14.85
N ILE A 140 -13.77 14.59 -15.19
CA ILE A 140 -13.35 14.98 -16.55
C ILE A 140 -13.64 13.86 -17.54
N GLY A 141 -13.28 12.62 -17.21
CA GLY A 141 -13.45 11.46 -18.08
C GLY A 141 -14.92 11.18 -18.45
N GLU A 142 -15.83 11.28 -17.50
CA GLU A 142 -17.27 11.15 -17.78
C GLU A 142 -17.84 12.37 -18.52
N GLY A 143 -17.22 13.54 -18.37
CA GLY A 143 -17.56 14.74 -19.14
C GLY A 143 -17.31 14.57 -20.63
N TRP A 144 -16.18 13.99 -21.00
CA TRP A 144 -15.87 13.68 -22.40
C TRP A 144 -16.78 12.64 -23.02
N LYS A 145 -17.45 11.83 -22.19
CA LYS A 145 -18.49 10.89 -22.64
C LYS A 145 -19.85 11.58 -22.86
N GLY A 146 -19.97 12.87 -22.54
CA GLY A 146 -21.20 13.64 -22.68
C GLY A 146 -22.22 13.41 -21.57
N ARG A 147 -21.82 12.83 -20.42
CA ARG A 147 -22.75 12.60 -19.31
C ARG A 147 -23.17 13.90 -18.62
N ALA A 148 -24.41 13.91 -18.13
CA ALA A 148 -24.95 15.05 -17.41
C ALA A 148 -24.17 15.30 -16.10
N HIS A 149 -24.17 16.55 -15.62
CA HIS A 149 -23.43 16.95 -14.43
C HIS A 149 -23.76 16.10 -13.18
N GLN A 150 -25.05 15.85 -12.93
CA GLN A 150 -25.49 15.06 -11.77
C GLN A 150 -24.93 13.63 -11.79
N GLU A 151 -24.92 13.01 -12.98
CA GLU A 151 -24.40 11.65 -13.16
C GLU A 151 -22.87 11.61 -12.96
N ARG A 152 -22.16 12.58 -13.55
CA ARG A 152 -20.69 12.74 -13.37
C ARG A 152 -20.32 12.91 -11.90
N TRP A 153 -21.07 13.74 -11.18
CA TRP A 153 -20.85 14.01 -9.77
C TRP A 153 -21.00 12.75 -8.91
N ALA A 154 -22.07 11.97 -9.12
CA ALA A 154 -22.30 10.73 -8.40
C ALA A 154 -21.17 9.70 -8.61
N ILE A 155 -20.75 9.48 -9.87
CA ILE A 155 -19.68 8.54 -10.21
C ILE A 155 -18.34 8.98 -9.63
N SER A 156 -18.04 10.28 -9.70
CA SER A 156 -16.77 10.83 -9.19
C SER A 156 -16.70 10.76 -7.66
N ARG A 157 -17.82 10.98 -6.96
CA ARG A 157 -17.90 10.79 -5.50
C ARG A 157 -17.68 9.34 -5.10
N ALA A 158 -18.19 8.38 -5.88
CA ALA A 158 -17.92 6.97 -5.66
C ALA A 158 -16.43 6.63 -5.87
N ALA A 159 -15.78 7.24 -6.88
CA ALA A 159 -14.33 7.09 -7.09
C ALA A 159 -13.51 7.66 -5.92
N LEU A 160 -13.85 8.86 -5.43
CA LEU A 160 -13.25 9.49 -4.26
C LEU A 160 -13.34 8.60 -3.02
N LEU A 161 -14.56 8.22 -2.63
CA LEU A 161 -14.79 7.41 -1.43
C LEU A 161 -14.11 6.06 -1.57
N GLY A 162 -14.15 5.48 -2.77
CA GLY A 162 -13.50 4.22 -3.01
C GLY A 162 -11.99 4.29 -2.84
N ARG A 163 -11.35 5.36 -3.32
CA ARG A 163 -9.92 5.59 -3.13
C ARG A 163 -9.58 5.74 -1.64
N LEU A 164 -10.34 6.54 -0.89
CA LEU A 164 -10.08 6.78 0.54
C LEU A 164 -10.19 5.49 1.37
N PHE A 165 -11.32 4.77 1.26
CA PHE A 165 -11.53 3.56 2.05
C PHE A 165 -10.65 2.39 1.59
N GLY A 166 -10.41 2.25 0.28
CA GLY A 166 -9.51 1.22 -0.24
C GLY A 166 -8.07 1.42 0.24
N THR A 167 -7.57 2.67 0.18
CA THR A 167 -6.22 3.00 0.67
C THR A 167 -6.10 2.79 2.17
N ALA A 168 -7.09 3.27 2.95
CA ALA A 168 -7.08 3.10 4.41
C ALA A 168 -7.06 1.63 4.82
N GLY A 169 -7.93 0.81 4.22
CA GLY A 169 -7.97 -0.62 4.50
C GLY A 169 -6.66 -1.33 4.15
N LYS A 170 -6.07 -1.01 2.98
CA LYS A 170 -4.78 -1.57 2.57
C LYS A 170 -3.64 -1.17 3.49
N LEU A 171 -3.60 0.09 3.95
CA LEU A 171 -2.61 0.57 4.90
C LEU A 171 -2.72 -0.13 6.27
N ILE A 172 -3.93 -0.41 6.75
CA ILE A 172 -4.12 -1.15 8.01
C ILE A 172 -3.52 -2.55 7.88
N VAL A 173 -3.80 -3.25 6.78
CA VAL A 173 -3.23 -4.57 6.50
C VAL A 173 -1.70 -4.50 6.38
N GLY A 174 -1.17 -3.51 5.64
CA GLY A 174 0.27 -3.32 5.50
C GLY A 174 0.98 -3.01 6.83
N MET A 175 0.35 -2.24 7.72
CA MET A 175 0.89 -1.96 9.04
C MET A 175 0.93 -3.23 9.90
N ALA A 176 -0.12 -4.06 9.85
CA ALA A 176 -0.11 -5.36 10.52
C ALA A 176 1.04 -6.24 10.00
N MET A 177 1.29 -6.25 8.68
CA MET A 177 2.43 -6.97 8.09
C MET A 177 3.78 -6.43 8.58
N VAL A 178 3.95 -5.11 8.67
CA VAL A 178 5.18 -4.49 9.24
C VAL A 178 5.39 -4.94 10.68
N CYS A 179 4.37 -4.84 11.52
CA CYS A 179 4.43 -5.27 12.92
C CYS A 179 4.77 -6.76 13.06
N LEU A 180 4.06 -7.62 12.32
CA LEU A 180 4.31 -9.06 12.33
C LEU A 180 5.74 -9.39 11.91
N THR A 181 6.21 -8.79 10.81
CA THR A 181 7.57 -9.06 10.30
C THR A 181 8.62 -8.58 11.29
N THR A 182 8.41 -7.43 11.91
CA THR A 182 9.32 -6.88 12.92
C THR A 182 9.37 -7.80 14.15
N LEU A 183 8.22 -8.24 14.66
CA LEU A 183 8.18 -9.16 15.79
C LEU A 183 8.87 -10.49 15.44
N ALA A 184 8.62 -11.03 14.26
CA ALA A 184 9.26 -12.26 13.79
C ALA A 184 10.76 -12.12 13.54
N SER A 185 11.26 -10.94 13.20
CA SER A 185 12.71 -10.76 13.07
C SER A 185 13.48 -10.75 14.39
N PHE A 186 12.81 -10.48 15.53
CA PHE A 186 13.50 -10.24 16.81
C PHE A 186 13.08 -11.17 17.95
N TYR A 187 11.95 -11.87 17.83
CA TYR A 187 11.34 -12.61 18.94
C TYR A 187 10.79 -13.98 18.56
N PHE A 188 10.86 -14.37 17.29
CA PHE A 188 10.42 -15.68 16.80
C PHE A 188 11.54 -16.33 15.99
#